data_AF-A0A944T0Q7-F1
#
_entry.id   AF-A0A944T0Q7-F1
#
_cell.length_a   1.000
_cell.length_b   1.000
_cell.length_c   1.000
_cell.angle_alpha   90.00
_cell.angle_beta   90.00
_cell.angle_gamma   90.00
#
_symmetry.space_group_name_H-M   'P 1'
#
loop_
_entity.id
_entity.type
_entity.pdbx_description
1 polymer ?
#
loop_
_entity_poly.entity_id
_entity_poly.type
_entity_poly.pdbx_seq_one_letter_code
_entity_poly.pdbx_strand_id
1 'polypeptide(L)'
;MPKSDQNKLSSNELPNLTVPRIGSHHFFLLAIILWIFGGNLIWILLDIRPPSYDQGLHLFRTFNYWEAMSSGSEDWWQDILNVEPFYPPFYHLSLIPLSLIFGFTLDTGVIGNSFYMV
;
A
#
# COMPACT_ATOMS: atom_id res chain seq x y z
N MET A 1 -12.28 4.42 -77.04
CA MET A 1 -12.16 3.48 -75.90
C MET A 1 -11.38 4.18 -74.80
N PRO A 2 -11.93 4.42 -73.61
CA PRO A 2 -11.20 5.01 -72.50
C PRO A 2 -10.30 3.95 -71.85
N LYS A 3 -9.06 4.31 -71.52
CA LYS A 3 -8.17 3.46 -70.72
C LYS A 3 -8.70 3.43 -69.29
N SER A 4 -9.03 2.24 -68.79
CA SER A 4 -9.41 2.02 -67.40
C SER A 4 -8.21 2.28 -66.49
N ASP A 5 -8.33 3.28 -65.60
CA ASP A 5 -7.35 3.61 -64.57
C ASP A 5 -7.25 2.48 -63.55
N GLN A 6 -6.29 1.56 -63.76
CA GLN A 6 -5.99 0.47 -62.83
C GLN A 6 -5.32 0.93 -61.52
N ASN A 7 -5.03 2.23 -61.37
CA ASN A 7 -4.38 2.77 -60.17
C ASN A 7 -5.31 3.00 -58.97
N LYS A 8 -6.61 2.68 -59.08
CA LYS A 8 -7.60 2.97 -58.02
C LYS A 8 -8.00 1.77 -57.16
N LEU A 9 -7.22 0.68 -57.18
CA LEU A 9 -7.53 -0.57 -56.47
C LEU A 9 -6.47 -1.00 -55.45
N SER A 10 -5.60 -0.10 -55.02
CA SER A 10 -4.56 -0.38 -54.01
C SER A 10 -4.52 0.68 -52.91
N SER A 11 -5.64 0.89 -52.24
CA SER A 11 -5.64 1.67 -50.99
C SER A 11 -6.76 1.21 -50.06
N ASN A 12 -6.85 -0.11 -49.84
CA ASN A 12 -7.41 -0.60 -48.59
C ASN A 12 -6.25 -0.64 -47.58
N GLU A 13 -5.86 0.54 -47.08
CA GLU A 13 -5.01 0.62 -45.90
C GLU A 13 -5.80 0.03 -44.74
N LEU A 14 -5.50 -1.23 -44.42
CA LEU A 14 -5.96 -1.85 -43.19
C LEU A 14 -5.42 -0.97 -42.04
N PRO A 15 -6.27 -0.53 -41.09
CA PRO A 15 -5.80 0.31 -39.99
C PRO A 15 -4.66 -0.44 -39.29
N ASN A 16 -3.50 0.21 -39.21
CA ASN A 16 -2.36 -0.27 -38.44
C ASN A 16 -2.81 -0.40 -36.98
N LEU A 17 -3.31 -1.58 -36.63
CA LEU A 17 -3.44 -2.02 -35.25
C LEU A 17 -2.03 -2.11 -34.70
N THR A 18 -1.57 -1.02 -34.08
CA THR A 18 -0.34 -1.01 -33.27
C THR A 18 -0.56 -1.93 -32.08
N VAL A 19 -0.32 -3.22 -32.29
CA VAL A 19 -0.26 -4.20 -31.22
C VAL A 19 0.99 -3.85 -30.39
N PRO A 20 0.85 -3.56 -29.09
CA PRO A 20 2.00 -3.23 -28.26
C PRO A 20 2.98 -4.42 -28.28
N ARG A 21 4.19 -4.17 -28.81
CA ARG A 21 5.25 -5.18 -28.88
C ARG A 21 5.91 -5.30 -27.51
N ILE A 22 5.42 -6.20 -26.67
CA ILE A 22 6.08 -6.57 -25.41
C ILE A 22 7.46 -7.19 -25.74
N GLY A 23 8.52 -6.42 -25.53
CA GLY A 23 9.91 -6.88 -25.62
C GLY A 23 10.38 -7.63 -24.37
N SER A 24 11.51 -8.34 -24.49
CA SER A 24 12.14 -9.11 -23.41
C SER A 24 12.44 -8.28 -22.15
N HIS A 25 12.73 -7.00 -22.31
CA HIS A 25 12.97 -6.08 -21.18
C HIS A 25 11.73 -5.88 -20.30
N HIS A 26 10.51 -5.89 -20.86
CA HIS A 26 9.29 -5.82 -20.07
C HIS A 26 9.07 -7.09 -19.23
N PHE A 27 9.39 -8.27 -19.77
CA PHE A 27 9.36 -9.51 -19.00
C PHE A 27 10.39 -9.50 -17.86
N PHE A 28 11.59 -8.97 -18.12
CA PHE A 28 12.61 -8.82 -17.09
C PHE A 28 12.18 -7.85 -15.99
N LEU A 29 11.60 -6.70 -16.35
CA LEU A 29 11.03 -5.75 -15.39
C LEU A 29 9.91 -6.38 -14.56
N LEU A 30 8.99 -7.11 -15.21
CA LEU A 30 7.93 -7.83 -14.51
C LEU A 30 8.50 -8.88 -13.55
N ALA A 31 9.53 -9.62 -13.95
CA ALA A 31 10.21 -10.58 -13.09
C ALA A 31 10.84 -9.91 -11.86
N ILE A 32 11.47 -8.74 -12.04
CA ILE A 32 12.02 -7.96 -10.91
C ILE A 32 10.89 -7.51 -9.96
N ILE A 33 9.80 -6.97 -10.50
CA ILE A 33 8.65 -6.53 -9.69
C ILE A 33 8.10 -7.72 -8.90
N LEU A 34 7.83 -8.85 -9.56
CA LEU A 34 7.32 -10.05 -8.89
C LEU A 34 8.30 -10.60 -7.86
N TRP A 35 9.61 -10.57 -8.14
CA TRP A 35 10.64 -11.00 -7.20
C TRP A 35 10.66 -10.13 -5.95
N ILE A 36 10.67 -8.80 -6.12
CA ILE A 36 10.70 -7.86 -5.00
C ILE A 36 9.41 -7.96 -4.20
N PHE A 37 8.25 -7.80 -4.82
CA PHE A 37 6.96 -7.82 -4.11
C PHE A 37 6.67 -9.19 -3.51
N GLY A 38 6.84 -10.27 -4.28
CA GLY A 38 6.59 -11.63 -3.82
C GLY A 38 7.55 -12.05 -2.71
N GLY A 39 8.84 -11.73 -2.85
CA GLY A 39 9.85 -12.02 -1.83
C GLY A 39 9.56 -11.30 -0.50
N ASN A 40 9.20 -10.02 -0.54
CA ASN A 40 8.83 -9.27 0.66
C ASN A 40 7.53 -9.79 1.29
N LEU A 41 6.53 -10.14 0.47
CA LEU A 41 5.27 -10.72 0.97
C LEU A 41 5.51 -12.05 1.68
N ILE A 42 6.32 -12.94 1.10
CA ILE A 42 6.70 -14.22 1.74
C ILE A 42 7.45 -13.95 3.04
N TRP A 43 8.35 -12.97 3.06
CA TRP A 43 9.08 -12.60 4.28
C TRP A 43 8.16 -12.15 5.40
N ILE A 44 7.18 -11.27 5.10
CA ILE A 44 6.18 -10.81 6.07
C ILE A 44 5.35 -12.00 6.59
N LEU A 45 4.87 -12.87 5.69
CA LEU A 45 4.07 -14.03 6.07
C LEU A 45 4.82 -15.05 6.95
N LEU A 46 6.14 -15.11 6.83
CA LEU A 46 6.98 -16.01 7.61
C LEU A 46 7.57 -15.36 8.87
N ASP A 47 7.39 -14.05 9.06
CA ASP A 47 7.93 -13.34 10.22
C ASP A 47 7.09 -13.61 11.47
N ILE A 48 7.58 -14.51 12.32
CA ILE A 48 6.96 -14.87 13.60
C ILE A 48 7.66 -14.23 14.81
N ARG A 49 8.58 -13.30 14.58
CA ARG A 49 9.34 -12.69 15.67
C ARG A 49 8.43 -11.77 16.50
N PRO A 50 8.65 -11.70 17.83
CA PRO A 50 7.96 -10.70 18.62
C PRO A 50 8.37 -9.29 18.18
N PRO A 51 7.50 -8.28 18.40
CA PRO A 51 7.84 -6.89 18.14
C PRO A 51 9.16 -6.51 18.77
N SER A 52 9.96 -5.69 18.06
CA SER A 52 10.98 -4.91 18.77
C SER A 52 10.29 -3.94 19.74
N TYR A 53 11.00 -3.53 20.80
CA TYR A 53 10.43 -2.72 21.88
C TYR A 53 9.69 -1.49 21.37
N ASP A 54 10.32 -0.72 20.49
CA ASP A 54 9.77 0.51 19.94
C ASP A 54 8.51 0.25 19.09
N GLN A 55 8.57 -0.71 18.18
CA GLN A 55 7.44 -1.10 17.33
C GLN A 55 6.24 -1.57 18.16
N GLY A 56 6.50 -2.43 19.17
CA GLY A 56 5.46 -2.92 20.07
C GLY A 56 4.83 -1.80 20.89
N LEU A 57 5.64 -0.87 21.40
CA LEU A 57 5.18 0.28 22.15
C LEU A 57 4.30 1.21 21.32
N HIS A 58 4.69 1.49 20.08
CA HIS A 58 3.88 2.30 19.16
C HIS A 58 2.56 1.62 18.80
N LEU A 59 2.57 0.32 18.53
CA LEU A 59 1.34 -0.46 18.28
C LEU A 59 0.41 -0.46 19.51
N PHE A 60 0.97 -0.68 20.70
CA PHE A 60 0.22 -0.67 21.96
C PHE A 60 -0.44 0.68 22.23
N ARG A 61 0.29 1.79 22.03
CA ARG A 61 -0.28 3.14 22.16
C ARG A 61 -1.41 3.39 21.18
N THR A 62 -1.24 3.00 19.90
CA THR A 62 -2.32 3.09 18.90
C THR A 62 -3.56 2.31 19.33
N PHE A 63 -3.40 1.13 19.93
CA PHE A 63 -4.51 0.37 20.52
C PHE A 63 -5.17 1.11 21.68
N ASN A 64 -4.40 1.65 22.63
CA ASN A 64 -4.96 2.39 23.77
C ASN A 64 -5.71 3.65 23.34
N TYR A 65 -5.21 4.38 22.32
CA TYR A 65 -5.95 5.51 21.74
C TYR A 65 -7.27 5.07 21.12
N TRP A 66 -7.29 3.93 20.44
CA TRP A 66 -8.52 3.35 19.92
C TRP A 66 -9.48 2.96 21.05
N GLU A 67 -8.99 2.31 22.11
CA GLU A 67 -9.78 1.94 23.28
C GLU A 67 -10.35 3.18 23.98
N ALA A 68 -9.55 4.22 24.22
CA ALA A 68 -10.01 5.47 24.80
C ALA A 68 -11.15 6.11 23.98
N MET A 69 -11.01 6.14 22.64
CA MET A 69 -12.04 6.63 21.73
C MET A 69 -13.30 5.76 21.66
N SER A 70 -13.17 4.45 21.81
CA SER A 70 -14.27 3.49 21.66
C SER A 70 -14.85 2.97 22.98
N SER A 71 -14.35 3.47 24.11
CA SER A 71 -14.72 3.06 25.47
C SER A 71 -16.18 3.34 25.84
N GLY A 72 -16.81 4.33 25.20
CA GLY A 72 -18.12 4.84 25.62
C GLY A 72 -18.08 5.73 26.87
N SER A 73 -16.88 6.10 27.34
CA SER A 73 -16.67 7.05 28.44
C SER A 73 -17.23 8.43 28.10
N GLU A 74 -17.91 9.08 29.05
CA GLU A 74 -18.31 10.50 28.90
C GLU A 74 -17.09 11.43 28.83
N ASP A 75 -15.99 11.01 29.45
CA ASP A 75 -14.72 11.72 29.51
C ASP A 75 -13.68 11.17 28.52
N TRP A 76 -14.13 10.51 27.44
CA TRP A 76 -13.26 9.89 26.41
C TRP A 76 -12.13 10.81 25.91
N TRP A 77 -12.38 12.12 25.86
CA TRP A 77 -11.39 13.10 25.42
C TRP A 77 -10.25 13.25 26.43
N GLN A 78 -10.54 13.18 27.74
CA GLN A 78 -9.53 13.15 28.80
C GLN A 78 -8.77 11.84 28.74
N ASP A 79 -9.48 10.73 28.52
CA ASP A 79 -8.88 9.40 28.39
C ASP A 79 -7.85 9.39 27.25
N ILE A 80 -8.17 9.97 26.08
CA ILE A 80 -7.22 10.17 24.97
C ILE A 80 -6.00 10.98 25.39
N LEU A 81 -6.21 12.13 26.05
CA LEU A 81 -5.10 13.00 26.48
C LEU A 81 -4.18 12.33 27.50
N ASN A 82 -4.68 11.31 28.20
CA ASN A 82 -3.94 10.56 29.21
C ASN A 82 -3.26 9.28 28.68
N VAL A 83 -3.47 8.89 27.41
CA VAL A 83 -2.88 7.65 26.86
C VAL A 83 -1.35 7.69 26.84
N GLU A 84 -0.76 8.79 26.39
CA GLU A 84 0.69 8.93 26.31
C GLU A 84 1.13 10.38 26.55
N PRO A 85 1.82 10.68 27.66
CA PRO A 85 2.21 12.05 28.00
C PRO A 85 3.49 12.53 27.29
N PHE A 86 4.34 11.64 26.76
CA PHE A 86 5.64 12.01 26.21
C PHE A 86 5.61 12.29 24.69
N TYR A 87 4.81 11.55 23.93
CA TYR A 87 4.75 11.67 22.46
C TYR A 87 3.49 12.40 22.01
N PRO A 88 3.57 13.27 20.98
CA PRO A 88 2.39 13.83 20.35
C PRO A 88 1.44 12.74 19.84
N PRO A 89 0.12 12.86 20.06
CA PRO A 89 -0.84 11.79 19.78
C PRO A 89 -1.05 11.54 18.28
N PHE A 90 -0.70 12.50 17.43
CA PHE A 90 -1.05 12.48 16.01
C PHE A 90 -0.57 11.23 15.28
N TYR A 91 0.66 10.78 15.53
CA TYR A 91 1.21 9.58 14.90
C TYR A 91 0.39 8.33 15.26
N HIS A 92 0.00 8.18 16.53
CA HIS A 92 -0.77 7.01 16.95
C HIS A 92 -2.22 7.08 16.48
N LEU A 93 -2.83 8.26 16.51
CA LEU A 93 -4.20 8.49 16.05
C LEU A 93 -4.36 8.27 14.55
N SER A 94 -3.39 8.69 13.74
CA SER A 94 -3.42 8.50 12.28
C SER A 94 -3.23 7.04 11.85
N LEU A 95 -2.63 6.21 12.71
CA LEU A 95 -2.50 4.76 12.47
C LEU A 95 -3.81 4.01 12.69
N ILE A 96 -4.75 4.57 13.46
CA ILE A 96 -6.00 3.87 13.82
C ILE A 96 -6.84 3.47 12.60
N PRO A 97 -7.11 4.35 11.61
CA PRO A 97 -7.83 3.95 10.41
C PRO A 97 -7.16 2.78 9.69
N LEU A 98 -5.83 2.77 9.61
CA LEU A 98 -5.08 1.68 8.98
C LEU A 98 -5.23 0.39 9.79
N SER A 99 -5.09 0.46 11.12
CA SER A 99 -5.25 -0.67 12.04
C SER A 99 -6.67 -1.22 12.07
N LEU A 100 -7.70 -0.41 11.84
CA LEU A 100 -9.08 -0.89 11.74
C LEU A 100 -9.35 -1.66 10.44
N ILE A 101 -8.66 -1.29 9.35
CA ILE A 101 -8.81 -1.95 8.03
C ILE A 101 -7.97 -3.23 7.94
N PHE A 102 -6.72 -3.18 8.40
CA PHE A 102 -5.74 -4.26 8.23
C PHE A 102 -5.45 -5.04 9.51
N GLY A 103 -6.02 -4.62 10.64
CA GLY A 103 -5.79 -5.20 11.97
C GLY A 103 -4.68 -4.50 12.74
N PHE A 104 -4.77 -4.59 14.07
CA PHE A 104 -3.73 -4.14 15.01
C PHE A 104 -2.54 -5.12 14.99
N THR A 105 -1.75 -5.07 13.92
CA THR A 105 -0.57 -5.92 13.71
C THR A 105 0.67 -5.06 13.54
N LEU A 106 1.84 -5.69 13.68
CA LEU A 106 3.11 -5.01 13.44
C LEU A 106 3.27 -4.56 12.00
N ASP A 107 2.83 -5.40 11.05
CA ASP A 107 2.90 -5.08 9.62
C ASP A 107 2.13 -3.82 9.30
N THR A 108 0.93 -3.67 9.87
CA THR A 108 0.14 -2.45 9.77
C THR A 108 0.88 -1.24 10.34
N GLY A 109 1.51 -1.40 11.51
CA GLY A 109 2.35 -0.37 12.11
C GLY A 109 3.55 0.04 11.23
N VAL A 110 4.24 -0.92 10.61
CA VAL A 110 5.38 -0.69 9.71
C VAL A 110 4.95 0.01 8.41
N ILE A 111 3.83 -0.43 7.82
CA ILE A 111 3.24 0.23 6.64
C ILE A 111 2.90 1.68 6.98
N GLY A 112 2.25 1.92 8.11
CA GLY A 112 1.91 3.26 8.56
C GLY A 112 3.14 4.13 8.81
N ASN A 113 4.17 3.58 9.46
CA ASN A 113 5.44 4.29 9.70
C ASN A 113 6.17 4.65 8.39
N SER A 114 6.01 3.85 7.33
CA SER A 114 6.62 4.13 6.02
C SER A 114 6.14 5.46 5.41
N PHE A 115 4.97 5.98 5.81
CA PHE A 115 4.50 7.30 5.40
C PHE A 115 5.17 8.46 6.17
N TYR A 116 5.77 8.18 7.32
CA TYR A 116 6.40 9.18 8.19
C TYR A 116 7.92 9.26 8.03
N MET A 117 8.57 8.19 7.57
CA MET A 117 10.03 8.14 7.35
C MET A 117 10.48 8.71 6.00
N VAL A 118 9.93 9.86 5.59
CA VAL A 118 10.38 10.58 4.37
C VAL A 118 11.72 11.27 4.62
#